data_AF-A0A7S1W1A1-F1
#
_entry.id   AF-A0A7S1W1A1-F1
#
_cell.length_a   1.000
_cell.length_b   1.000
_cell.length_c   1.000
_cell.angle_alpha   90.00
_cell.angle_beta   90.00
_cell.angle_gamma   90.00
#
_symmetry.space_group_name_H-M   'P 1'
#
loop_
_entity.id
_entity.type
_entity.pdbx_description
1 polymer ?
#
loop_
_entity_poly.entity_id
_entity_poly.type
_entity_poly.pdbx_seq_one_letter_code
_entity_poly.pdbx_strand_id
1 'polypeptide(L)'
;MDSIAATVAAEWDRSIVPVLTEYVRVPCQSPDFDPEWATNGLLEQAMDLLVAWAKAQPLQGATFELLKDDGMTPFLLIDVAPFDGRKPAPEAAAAADTPTVLMYGHMDKQPPLHGAWADGLGPYTPVIRDGKLYGRGGADDGYA
;
A
#
# COMPACT_ATOMS: atom_id res chain seq x y z
N MET A 1 -20.62 -4.87 19.81
CA MET A 1 -19.61 -4.15 19.02
C MET A 1 -18.43 -5.08 18.93
N ASP A 2 -18.00 -5.43 17.72
CA ASP A 2 -16.75 -6.16 17.56
C ASP A 2 -15.59 -5.29 18.07
N SER A 3 -14.58 -5.91 18.67
CA SER A 3 -13.41 -5.19 19.14
C SER A 3 -12.64 -4.62 17.95
N ILE A 4 -11.84 -3.57 18.18
CA ILE A 4 -10.93 -3.03 17.15
C ILE A 4 -10.09 -4.16 16.53
N ALA A 5 -9.58 -5.07 17.37
CA ALA A 5 -8.80 -6.21 16.92
C ALA A 5 -9.57 -7.16 15.99
N ALA A 6 -10.84 -7.45 16.29
CA ALA A 6 -11.68 -8.31 15.45
C ALA A 6 -12.01 -7.63 14.11
N THR A 7 -12.31 -6.33 14.12
CA THR A 7 -12.55 -5.56 12.90
C THR A 7 -11.31 -5.51 12.01
N VAL A 8 -10.14 -5.22 12.59
CA VAL A 8 -8.87 -5.19 11.84
C VAL A 8 -8.55 -6.57 11.27
N ALA A 9 -8.67 -7.65 12.06
CA ALA A 9 -8.43 -9.01 11.57
C ALA A 9 -9.36 -9.38 10.41
N ALA A 10 -10.65 -9.05 10.50
CA ALA A 10 -11.59 -9.27 9.41
C ALA A 10 -11.23 -8.46 8.16
N GLU A 11 -10.73 -7.23 8.32
CA GLU A 11 -10.29 -6.39 7.19
C GLU A 11 -9.06 -6.95 6.48
N TRP A 12 -8.11 -7.49 7.25
CA TRP A 12 -6.93 -8.17 6.72
C TRP A 12 -7.32 -9.30 5.78
N ASP A 13 -8.19 -10.20 6.23
CA ASP A 13 -8.64 -11.34 5.43
C ASP A 13 -9.51 -10.90 4.25
N ARG A 14 -10.37 -9.90 4.45
CA ARG A 14 -11.38 -9.47 3.48
C ARG A 14 -10.79 -8.69 2.31
N SER A 15 -9.84 -7.78 2.54
CA SER A 15 -9.41 -6.84 1.51
C SER A 15 -7.89 -6.65 1.40
N ILE A 16 -7.15 -6.66 2.52
CA ILE A 16 -5.70 -6.37 2.49
C ILE A 16 -4.92 -7.54 1.90
N VAL A 17 -5.07 -8.76 2.44
CA VAL A 17 -4.33 -9.94 1.94
C VAL A 17 -4.60 -10.23 0.45
N PRO A 18 -5.86 -10.14 -0.06
CA PRO A 18 -6.13 -10.27 -1.48
C PRO A 18 -5.37 -9.26 -2.35
N VAL A 19 -5.37 -7.97 -1.99
CA VAL A 19 -4.66 -6.94 -2.78
C VAL A 19 -3.16 -7.07 -2.65
N LEU A 20 -2.65 -7.36 -1.44
CA LEU A 20 -1.23 -7.59 -1.20
C LEU A 20 -0.70 -8.80 -2.00
N THR A 21 -1.51 -9.84 -2.15
CA THR A 21 -1.22 -11.00 -3.00
C THR A 21 -1.03 -10.59 -4.46
N GLU A 22 -1.92 -9.77 -5.01
CA GLU A 22 -1.81 -9.29 -6.38
C GLU A 22 -0.64 -8.31 -6.56
N TYR A 23 -0.43 -7.42 -5.59
CA TYR A 23 0.73 -6.53 -5.55
C TYR A 23 2.05 -7.32 -5.56
N VAL A 24 2.17 -8.42 -4.79
CA VAL A 24 3.38 -9.27 -4.79
C VAL A 24 3.72 -9.80 -6.18
N ARG A 25 2.73 -10.08 -7.03
CA ARG A 25 2.94 -10.57 -8.41
C ARG A 25 3.62 -9.54 -9.31
N VAL A 26 3.50 -8.25 -9.01
CA VAL A 26 4.06 -7.17 -9.84
C VAL A 26 5.56 -7.02 -9.56
N PRO A 27 6.46 -7.22 -10.53
CA PRO A 27 7.91 -7.11 -10.31
C PRO A 27 8.43 -5.66 -10.31
N CYS A 28 7.76 -4.74 -9.62
CA CYS A 28 8.07 -3.31 -9.57
C CYS A 28 9.31 -2.99 -8.71
N GLN A 29 10.50 -3.13 -9.29
CA GLN A 29 11.75 -2.84 -8.59
C GLN A 29 11.99 -1.34 -8.44
N SER A 30 12.76 -0.95 -7.43
CA SER A 30 13.23 0.43 -7.28
C SER A 30 14.06 0.86 -8.50
N PRO A 31 14.07 2.16 -8.87
CA PRO A 31 14.84 2.68 -10.00
C PRO A 31 16.32 2.26 -10.04
N ASP A 32 16.95 2.13 -8.87
CA ASP A 32 18.36 1.72 -8.74
C ASP A 32 18.63 0.29 -9.24
N PHE A 33 17.60 -0.55 -9.35
CA PHE A 33 17.73 -1.96 -9.72
C PHE A 33 17.10 -2.30 -11.08
N ASP A 34 16.38 -1.36 -11.69
CA ASP A 34 15.68 -1.56 -12.95
C ASP A 34 15.83 -0.34 -13.85
N PRO A 35 16.73 -0.36 -14.86
CA PRO A 35 16.92 0.79 -15.75
C PRO A 35 15.71 1.09 -16.64
N GLU A 36 14.77 0.16 -16.77
CA GLU A 36 13.54 0.32 -17.56
C GLU A 36 12.34 0.70 -16.68
N TRP A 37 12.54 1.01 -15.39
CA TRP A 37 11.48 1.33 -14.43
C TRP A 37 10.47 2.36 -14.95
N ALA A 38 10.95 3.37 -15.68
CA ALA A 38 10.14 4.48 -16.19
C ALA A 38 9.33 4.13 -17.43
N THR A 39 9.64 3.02 -18.11
CA THR A 39 9.03 2.64 -19.39
C THR A 39 8.31 1.30 -19.34
N ASN A 40 8.60 0.46 -18.35
CA ASN A 40 8.00 -0.87 -18.25
C ASN A 40 6.62 -0.91 -17.58
N GLY A 41 6.19 0.19 -16.95
CA GLY A 41 4.84 0.36 -16.39
C GLY A 41 4.59 -0.40 -15.07
N LEU A 42 5.62 -1.02 -14.48
CA LEU A 42 5.46 -1.91 -13.33
C LEU A 42 5.16 -1.14 -12.04
N LEU A 43 5.79 0.00 -11.83
CA LEU A 43 5.52 0.87 -10.67
C LEU A 43 4.11 1.46 -10.76
N GLU A 44 3.66 1.83 -11.96
CA GLU A 44 2.29 2.30 -12.21
C GLU A 44 1.28 1.19 -11.92
N GLN A 45 1.54 -0.03 -12.40
CA GLN A 45 0.66 -1.17 -12.15
C GLN A 45 0.53 -1.46 -10.64
N ALA A 46 1.63 -1.41 -9.89
CA ALA A 46 1.61 -1.59 -8.44
C ALA A 46 0.85 -0.46 -7.75
N MET A 47 1.11 0.80 -8.12
CA MET A 47 0.43 1.97 -7.57
C MET A 47 -1.08 1.95 -7.84
N ASP A 48 -1.50 1.54 -9.03
CA ASP A 48 -2.91 1.48 -9.40
C ASP A 48 -3.69 0.49 -8.50
N LEU A 49 -3.07 -0.64 -8.10
CA LEU A 49 -3.66 -1.57 -7.12
C LEU A 49 -3.86 -0.89 -5.75
N LEU A 50 -2.84 -0.17 -5.27
CA LEU A 50 -2.88 0.51 -3.97
C LEU A 50 -3.89 1.65 -3.96
N VAL A 51 -3.90 2.48 -5.00
CA VAL A 51 -4.87 3.58 -5.16
C VAL A 51 -6.30 3.04 -5.22
N ALA A 52 -6.53 1.96 -5.97
CA ALA A 52 -7.85 1.34 -6.07
C ALA A 52 -8.32 0.80 -4.70
N TRP A 53 -7.45 0.12 -3.96
CA TRP A 53 -7.79 -0.37 -2.62
C TRP A 53 -8.03 0.76 -1.63
N ALA A 54 -7.18 1.79 -1.61
CA ALA A 54 -7.29 2.92 -0.71
C ALA A 54 -8.59 3.71 -0.93
N LYS A 55 -8.96 3.96 -2.20
CA LYS A 55 -10.23 4.63 -2.56
C LYS A 55 -11.48 3.80 -2.26
N ALA A 56 -11.36 2.48 -2.17
CA ALA A 56 -12.47 1.61 -1.81
C ALA A 56 -12.76 1.62 -0.30
N GLN A 57 -11.87 2.18 0.53
CA GLN A 57 -12.07 2.27 1.97
C GLN A 57 -13.09 3.36 2.31
N PRO A 58 -13.93 3.16 3.34
CA PRO A 58 -14.93 4.15 3.77
C PRO A 58 -14.31 5.30 4.59
N LEU A 59 -13.22 5.88 4.10
CA LEU A 59 -12.49 6.99 4.73
C LEU A 59 -13.21 8.31 4.43
N GLN A 60 -14.17 8.65 5.28
CA GLN A 60 -14.87 9.93 5.20
C GLN A 60 -13.88 11.10 5.36
N GLY A 61 -14.01 12.14 4.53
CA GLY A 61 -13.12 13.30 4.57
C GLY A 61 -11.72 13.07 4.02
N ALA A 62 -11.46 11.91 3.40
CA ALA A 62 -10.20 11.65 2.72
C ALA A 62 -10.13 12.31 1.33
N THR A 63 -9.01 12.93 1.02
CA THR A 63 -8.61 13.31 -0.33
C THR A 63 -7.48 12.38 -0.80
N PHE A 64 -7.42 12.15 -2.10
CA PHE A 64 -6.44 11.26 -2.71
C PHE A 64 -5.78 11.98 -3.88
N GLU A 65 -4.49 12.24 -3.77
CA GLU A 65 -3.70 12.90 -4.80
C GLU A 65 -2.61 11.93 -5.27
N LEU A 66 -2.67 11.58 -6.55
CA LEU A 66 -1.67 10.75 -7.21
C LEU A 66 -0.78 11.66 -8.05
N LEU A 67 0.43 11.91 -7.57
CA LEU A 67 1.44 12.72 -8.24
C LEU A 67 2.20 11.85 -9.26
N LYS A 68 2.30 12.35 -10.49
CA LYS A 68 2.99 11.71 -11.61
C LYS A 68 3.73 12.79 -12.40
N ASP A 69 5.01 12.95 -12.11
CA ASP A 69 5.89 13.90 -12.79
C ASP A 69 6.92 13.15 -13.64
N ASP A 70 7.29 13.74 -14.78
CA ASP A 70 8.29 13.16 -15.68
C ASP A 70 9.61 12.92 -14.94
N GLY A 71 10.11 11.68 -15.00
CA GLY A 71 11.35 11.27 -14.34
C GLY A 71 11.24 10.99 -12.83
N MET A 72 10.03 11.02 -12.27
CA MET A 72 9.76 10.66 -10.88
C MET A 72 8.93 9.37 -10.79
N THR A 73 9.10 8.61 -9.71
CA THR A 73 8.23 7.46 -9.42
C THR A 73 6.85 7.95 -8.97
N PRO A 74 5.78 7.19 -9.19
CA PRO A 74 4.45 7.61 -8.77
C PRO A 74 4.36 7.72 -7.25
N PHE A 75 3.71 8.77 -6.76
CA PHE A 75 3.57 9.07 -5.33
C PHE A 75 2.11 9.32 -4.96
N LEU A 76 1.61 8.60 -3.96
CA LEU A 76 0.24 8.73 -3.46
C LEU A 76 0.25 9.52 -2.14
N LEU A 77 -0.43 10.65 -2.13
CA LEU A 77 -0.76 11.40 -0.93
C LEU A 77 -2.24 11.16 -0.57
N ILE A 78 -2.48 10.76 0.68
CA ILE A 78 -3.82 10.65 1.25
C ILE A 78 -3.87 11.59 2.45
N ASP A 79 -4.75 12.58 2.39
CA ASP A 79 -5.01 13.47 3.51
C ASP A 79 -6.41 13.18 4.06
N VAL A 80 -6.53 13.02 5.38
CA VAL A 80 -7.78 12.69 6.05
C VAL A 80 -8.09 13.78 7.06
N ALA A 81 -9.16 14.52 6.78
CA ALA A 81 -9.60 15.58 7.66
C ALA A 81 -9.91 15.05 9.07
N PRO A 82 -9.64 15.85 10.13
CA PRO A 82 -9.94 15.44 11.50
C PRO A 82 -11.45 15.25 11.70
N PHE A 83 -11.84 14.39 12.64
CA PHE A 83 -13.24 14.11 12.95
C PHE A 83 -13.67 14.81 14.24
N ASP A 84 -14.89 15.35 14.24
CA ASP A 84 -15.56 15.89 15.43
C ASP A 84 -16.25 14.81 16.29
N GLY A 85 -15.90 13.54 16.04
CA GLY A 85 -16.50 12.36 16.67
C GLY A 85 -17.67 11.74 15.89
N ARG A 86 -18.20 12.39 14.85
CA ARG A 86 -19.26 11.81 13.99
C ARG A 86 -19.10 12.08 12.50
N LYS A 87 -18.44 13.17 12.11
CA LYS A 87 -18.23 13.56 10.72
C LYS A 87 -16.89 14.26 10.55
N PRO A 88 -16.39 14.39 9.30
CA PRO A 88 -15.25 15.25 9.02
C PRO A 88 -15.53 16.68 9.51
N ALA A 89 -14.61 17.22 10.30
CA ALA A 89 -14.62 18.62 10.67
C ALA A 89 -14.19 19.47 9.46
N PRO A 90 -14.79 20.65 9.24
CA PRO A 90 -14.28 21.60 8.26
C PRO A 90 -12.81 21.90 8.55
N GLU A 91 -11.99 22.05 7.51
CA GLU A 91 -10.56 22.38 7.63
C GLU A 91 -10.34 23.67 8.44
N ALA A 92 -11.23 24.66 8.26
CA ALA A 92 -11.25 25.91 9.03
C ALA A 92 -11.70 25.75 10.50
N ALA A 93 -12.22 24.59 10.88
CA ALA A 93 -12.61 24.24 12.25
C ALA A 93 -11.54 23.40 12.97
N ALA A 94 -10.50 22.95 12.26
CA ALA A 94 -9.30 22.43 12.90
C ALA A 94 -8.68 23.59 13.70
N ALA A 95 -8.68 23.47 15.03
CA ALA A 95 -8.03 24.46 15.87
C ALA A 95 -6.54 24.54 15.48
N ALA A 96 -5.94 25.72 15.62
CA ALA A 96 -4.55 25.96 15.22
C ALA A 96 -3.53 25.02 15.93
N ASP A 97 -3.94 24.33 16.98
CA ASP A 97 -3.19 23.36 17.77
C ASP A 97 -3.58 21.89 17.50
N THR A 98 -4.39 21.60 16.48
CA THR A 98 -4.77 20.22 16.12
C THR A 98 -3.53 19.47 15.61
N PRO A 99 -3.10 18.37 16.27
CA PRO A 99 -1.91 17.65 15.85
C PRO A 99 -2.14 16.90 14.54
N THR A 100 -1.16 16.96 13.65
CA THR A 100 -1.11 16.15 12.42
C THR A 100 -0.27 14.89 12.67
N VAL A 101 -0.78 13.73 12.23
CA VAL A 101 -0.03 12.48 12.20
C VAL A 101 0.37 12.19 10.75
N LEU A 102 1.66 11.92 10.53
CA LEU A 102 2.17 11.46 9.23
C LEU A 102 2.43 9.96 9.30
N MET A 103 1.81 9.20 8.40
CA MET A 103 2.12 7.80 8.13
C MET A 103 2.84 7.72 6.79
N TYR A 104 3.90 6.91 6.72
CA TYR A 104 4.75 6.76 5.54
C TYR A 104 5.10 5.28 5.34
N GLY A 105 5.08 4.86 4.09
CA GLY A 105 5.54 3.55 3.61
C GLY A 105 6.04 3.65 2.17
N HIS A 106 6.50 2.54 1.61
CA HIS A 106 6.94 2.49 0.21
C HIS A 106 6.41 1.24 -0.51
N MET A 107 6.44 1.25 -1.85
CA MET A 107 5.82 0.20 -2.68
C MET A 107 6.74 -0.38 -3.76
N ASP A 108 7.89 0.24 -4.01
CA ASP A 108 8.94 -0.32 -4.83
C ASP A 108 9.68 -1.46 -4.11
N LYS A 109 10.29 -2.35 -4.88
CA LYS A 109 10.84 -3.61 -4.37
C LYS A 109 12.35 -3.70 -4.57
N GLN A 110 13.00 -4.29 -3.58
CA GLN A 110 14.36 -4.83 -3.74
C GLN A 110 14.41 -5.91 -4.83
N PRO A 111 15.56 -6.10 -5.51
CA PRO A 111 15.72 -7.10 -6.54
C PRO A 111 15.48 -8.51 -5.99
N PRO A 112 15.09 -9.46 -6.84
CA PRO A 112 14.84 -10.83 -6.42
C PRO A 112 16.14 -11.53 -5.98
N LEU A 113 16.09 -12.28 -4.87
CA LEU A 113 17.14 -13.24 -4.55
C LEU A 113 16.87 -14.55 -5.30
N HIS A 114 17.59 -14.78 -6.39
CA HIS A 114 17.44 -16.01 -7.16
C HIS A 114 18.08 -17.21 -6.45
N GLY A 115 17.43 -18.37 -6.52
CA GLY A 115 17.97 -19.64 -6.00
C GLY A 115 17.93 -19.82 -4.47
N ALA A 116 17.43 -18.84 -3.71
CA ALA A 116 17.34 -18.89 -2.25
C ALA A 116 15.91 -19.18 -1.71
N TRP A 117 14.94 -19.38 -2.60
CA TRP A 117 13.55 -19.66 -2.23
C TRP A 117 13.32 -21.15 -2.01
N ALA A 118 12.57 -21.49 -0.97
CA ALA A 118 12.14 -22.86 -0.73
C ALA A 118 11.18 -23.35 -1.81
N ASP A 119 11.03 -24.67 -1.94
CA ASP A 119 10.18 -25.29 -2.96
C ASP A 119 8.77 -24.72 -2.99
N GLY A 120 8.35 -24.34 -4.20
CA GLY A 120 7.05 -23.73 -4.48
C GLY A 120 6.92 -22.25 -4.09
N LEU A 121 7.99 -21.61 -3.60
CA LEU A 121 8.02 -20.17 -3.33
C LEU A 121 8.85 -19.42 -4.39
N GLY A 122 8.55 -18.14 -4.56
CA GLY A 122 9.29 -17.27 -5.47
C GLY A 122 9.06 -15.80 -5.16
N PRO A 123 9.91 -14.89 -5.68
CA PRO A 123 9.82 -13.46 -5.38
C PRO A 123 8.49 -12.86 -5.83
N TYR A 124 7.96 -13.30 -6.98
CA TYR A 124 6.70 -12.80 -7.56
C TYR A 124 5.61 -13.88 -7.56
N THR A 125 5.77 -14.91 -6.73
CA THR A 125 4.83 -16.01 -6.57
C THR A 125 4.26 -15.96 -5.16
N PRO A 126 3.16 -15.21 -4.95
CA PRO A 126 2.56 -15.09 -3.63
C PRO A 126 2.03 -16.44 -3.17
N VAL A 127 2.44 -16.88 -1.99
CA VAL A 127 1.98 -18.14 -1.39
C VAL A 127 1.67 -17.91 0.08
N ILE A 128 0.46 -18.29 0.50
CA ILE A 128 0.15 -18.38 1.93
C ILE A 128 0.52 -19.78 2.41
N ARG A 129 1.46 -19.88 3.35
CA ARG A 129 1.88 -21.14 3.98
C ARG A 129 2.00 -20.92 5.48
N ASP A 130 1.37 -21.77 6.28
CA ASP A 130 1.37 -21.70 7.75
C ASP A 130 1.00 -20.31 8.29
N GLY A 131 -0.02 -19.68 7.69
CA GLY A 131 -0.52 -18.37 8.09
C GLY A 131 0.37 -17.18 7.69
N LYS A 132 1.36 -17.39 6.81
CA LYS A 132 2.28 -16.33 6.34
C LYS A 132 2.18 -16.17 4.84
N LEU A 133 2.07 -14.92 4.36
CA LEU A 133 2.19 -14.58 2.95
C LEU A 133 3.66 -14.45 2.57
N TYR A 134 4.13 -15.31 1.67
CA TYR A 134 5.48 -15.29 1.12
C TYR A 134 5.49 -14.59 -0.25
N GLY A 135 6.46 -13.72 -0.45
CA GLY A 135 6.72 -13.02 -1.72
C GLY A 135 7.45 -11.69 -1.49
N ARG A 136 8.21 -11.22 -2.48
CA ARG A 136 8.95 -9.96 -2.41
C ARG A 136 7.97 -8.79 -2.42
N GLY A 137 8.24 -7.82 -1.55
CA GLY A 137 7.40 -6.64 -1.39
C GLY A 137 6.29 -6.82 -0.36
N GLY A 138 5.90 -8.05 -0.02
CA GLY A 138 4.77 -8.28 0.89
C GLY A 138 4.98 -7.65 2.27
N ALA A 139 6.14 -7.89 2.88
CA ALA A 139 6.49 -7.38 4.22
C ALA A 139 7.49 -6.21 4.20
N ASP A 140 8.01 -5.84 3.03
CA ASP A 140 9.00 -4.79 2.84
C ASP A 140 8.73 -4.14 1.47
N ASP A 141 7.79 -3.20 1.39
CA ASP A 141 6.96 -2.65 2.49
C ASP A 141 5.48 -2.55 2.13
N GLY A 142 5.01 -3.36 1.18
CA GLY A 142 3.66 -3.25 0.61
C GLY A 142 2.48 -3.48 1.57
N TYR A 143 2.73 -3.90 2.81
CA TYR A 143 1.70 -4.03 3.85
C TYR A 143 1.45 -2.75 4.66
N ALA A 144 2.29 -1.73 4.47
CA ALA A 144 2.23 -0.44 5.17
C ALA A 144 0.99 0.39 4.80
#